data_AF-A0A1V9DM06-F1
#
_entry.id   AF-A0A1V9DM06-F1
#
_cell.length_a   1.000
_cell.length_b   1.000
_cell.length_c   1.000
_cell.angle_alpha   90.00
_cell.angle_beta   90.00
_cell.angle_gamma   90.00
#
_symmetry.space_group_name_H-M   'P 1'
#
loop_
_entity.id
_entity.type
_entity.pdbx_description
1 polymer ?
#
loop_
_entity_poly.entity_id
_entity_poly.type
_entity_poly.pdbx_seq_one_letter_code
_entity_poly.pdbx_strand_id
1 'polypeptide(L)'
;MAIRESSLASAKWSILSSIKIIGIGVLQLSLLAQILQANELNLLAIAIIGLLIIDTLADRGYSNALIRNGNLSVRDQSMLYWGNMLLSLVIFAVLFTGSDLIGTFLQQPELAIMLEMVSVIFIIIPQGQHYRAILQREKQYTRIAFTETVSVLFGLGVTLFTVWLTPSVLCAIWGYLAMASVRMLIYCFYGRSSFQPEYRFNLKDYSRIRARTQ
;
A
#
# COMPACT_ATOMS: atom_id res chain seq x y z
N MET A 1 5.04 -35.28 -7.95
CA MET A 1 6.12 -34.36 -8.38
C MET A 1 5.60 -33.05 -9.01
N ALA A 2 4.42 -33.01 -9.64
CA ALA A 2 3.85 -31.80 -10.26
C ALA A 2 3.52 -30.61 -9.30
N ILE A 3 3.30 -30.86 -8.00
CA ILE A 3 3.04 -29.80 -7.01
C ILE A 3 4.32 -29.01 -6.65
N ARG A 4 5.49 -29.65 -6.79
CA ARG A 4 6.78 -29.05 -6.45
C ARG A 4 7.28 -28.14 -7.57
N GLU A 5 7.01 -28.49 -8.83
CA GLU A 5 7.36 -27.69 -10.00
C GLU A 5 6.51 -26.41 -10.14
N SER A 6 5.20 -26.49 -9.88
CA SER A 6 4.30 -25.32 -9.90
C SER A 6 4.60 -24.30 -8.78
N SER A 7 5.00 -24.78 -7.60
CA SER A 7 5.45 -23.91 -6.50
C SER A 7 6.77 -23.20 -6.83
N LEU A 8 7.72 -23.88 -7.48
CA LEU A 8 9.00 -23.29 -7.88
C LEU A 8 8.82 -22.29 -9.03
N ALA A 9 7.95 -22.59 -10.00
CA ALA A 9 7.61 -21.64 -11.06
C ALA A 9 6.96 -20.38 -10.50
N SER A 10 6.02 -20.51 -9.56
CA SER A 10 5.33 -19.37 -8.93
C SER A 10 6.28 -18.49 -8.10
N ALA A 11 7.23 -19.10 -7.38
CA ALA A 11 8.26 -18.36 -6.65
C ALA A 11 9.23 -17.62 -7.59
N LYS A 12 9.66 -18.27 -8.69
CA LYS A 12 10.48 -17.63 -9.73
C LYS A 12 9.78 -16.41 -10.34
N TRP A 13 8.48 -16.50 -10.62
CA TRP A 13 7.68 -15.38 -11.12
C TRP A 13 7.61 -14.22 -10.14
N SER A 14 7.47 -14.49 -8.84
CA SER A 14 7.47 -13.45 -7.81
C SER A 14 8.82 -12.76 -7.67
N ILE A 15 9.94 -13.49 -7.74
CA ILE A 15 11.28 -12.89 -7.70
C ILE A 15 11.48 -12.01 -8.93
N LEU A 16 11.10 -12.49 -10.11
CA LEU A 16 11.21 -11.74 -11.35
C LEU A 16 10.35 -10.47 -11.34
N SER A 17 9.12 -10.52 -10.79
CA SER A 17 8.30 -9.31 -10.65
C SER A 17 8.93 -8.33 -9.67
N SER A 18 9.46 -8.78 -8.54
CA SER A 18 10.13 -7.89 -7.58
C SER A 18 11.31 -7.17 -8.22
N ILE A 19 12.15 -7.87 -8.99
CA ILE A 19 13.26 -7.26 -9.73
C ILE A 19 12.74 -6.21 -10.72
N LYS A 20 11.67 -6.51 -11.47
CA LYS A 20 11.06 -5.55 -12.41
C LYS A 20 10.52 -4.31 -11.69
N ILE A 21 9.84 -4.49 -10.56
CA ILE A 21 9.27 -3.40 -9.76
C ILE A 21 10.38 -2.50 -9.23
N ILE A 22 11.44 -3.09 -8.66
CA ILE A 22 12.60 -2.34 -8.18
C ILE A 22 13.27 -1.59 -9.33
N GLY A 23 13.49 -2.27 -10.48
CA GLY A 23 14.06 -1.65 -11.67
C GLY A 23 13.24 -0.46 -12.17
N ILE A 24 11.91 -0.61 -12.22
CA ILE A 24 10.99 0.46 -12.61
C ILE A 24 11.05 1.62 -11.60
N GLY A 25 11.10 1.34 -10.30
CA GLY A 25 11.22 2.37 -9.26
C GLY A 25 12.52 3.17 -9.36
N VAL A 26 13.65 2.48 -9.60
CA VAL A 26 14.95 3.14 -9.82
C VAL A 26 14.92 4.01 -11.09
N LEU A 27 14.36 3.49 -12.17
CA LEU A 27 14.18 4.26 -13.42
C LEU A 27 13.32 5.50 -13.20
N GLN A 28 12.19 5.36 -12.51
CA GLN A 28 11.30 6.48 -12.19
C GLN A 28 12.02 7.55 -11.35
N LEU A 29 12.76 7.14 -10.31
CA LEU A 29 13.52 8.07 -9.49
C LEU A 29 14.63 8.76 -10.28
N SER A 30 15.30 8.03 -11.18
CA SER A 30 16.37 8.58 -12.02
C SER A 30 15.84 9.59 -13.02
N LEU A 31 14.67 9.33 -13.63
CA LEU A 31 13.99 10.26 -14.51
C LEU A 31 13.53 11.52 -13.78
N LEU A 32 12.95 11.36 -12.58
CA LEU A 32 12.57 12.51 -11.75
C LEU A 32 13.79 13.33 -11.34
N ALA A 33 14.91 12.68 -11.00
CA ALA A 33 16.14 13.38 -10.62
C ALA A 33 16.75 14.22 -11.76
N GLN A 34 16.43 13.92 -13.03
CA GLN A 34 16.87 14.71 -14.17
C GLN A 34 15.97 15.92 -14.46
N ILE A 35 14.71 15.88 -14.02
CA ILE A 35 13.69 16.89 -14.35
C ILE A 35 13.46 17.85 -13.18
N LEU A 36 13.47 17.34 -11.95
CA LEU A 36 13.18 18.08 -10.73
C LEU A 36 14.43 18.79 -10.19
N GLN A 37 14.21 19.91 -9.51
CA GLN A 37 15.29 20.62 -8.83
C GLN A 37 15.71 19.90 -7.52
N ALA A 38 16.89 20.23 -7.00
CA ALA A 38 17.40 19.60 -5.77
C ALA A 38 16.46 19.80 -4.55
N ASN A 39 15.78 20.95 -4.46
CA ASN A 39 14.81 21.22 -3.39
C ASN A 39 13.59 20.29 -3.46
N GLU A 40 13.09 20.07 -4.67
CA GLU A 40 11.96 19.19 -4.96
C GLU A 40 12.25 17.71 -4.63
N LEU A 41 13.47 17.26 -4.89
CA LEU A 41 13.90 15.90 -4.52
C LEU A 41 14.03 15.71 -3.00
N ASN A 42 14.44 16.75 -2.28
CA ASN A 42 14.50 16.73 -0.82
C ASN A 42 13.09 16.57 -0.22
N LEU A 43 12.13 17.35 -0.72
CA LEU A 43 10.71 17.24 -0.36
C LEU A 43 10.17 15.81 -0.57
N LEU A 44 10.45 15.23 -1.74
CA LEU A 44 10.06 13.86 -2.07
C LEU A 44 10.69 12.84 -1.11
N ALA A 45 11.97 13.00 -0.78
CA ALA A 45 12.66 12.10 0.15
C ALA A 45 12.04 12.13 1.56
N ILE A 46 11.73 13.32 2.08
CA ILE A 46 11.06 13.48 3.38
C ILE A 46 9.68 12.80 3.37
N ALA A 47 8.91 13.00 2.30
CA ALA A 47 7.60 12.36 2.14
C ALA A 47 7.70 10.82 2.09
N ILE A 48 8.67 10.28 1.36
CA ILE A 48 8.91 8.83 1.26
C ILE A 48 9.31 8.23 2.61
N ILE A 49 10.18 8.91 3.37
CA ILE A 49 10.58 8.45 4.71
C ILE A 49 9.37 8.42 5.64
N GLY A 50 8.56 9.48 5.64
CA GLY A 50 7.32 9.52 6.41
C GLY A 50 6.38 8.37 6.05
N LEU A 51 6.16 8.15 4.75
CA LEU A 51 5.39 7.03 4.23
C LEU A 51 5.88 5.68 4.74
N LEU A 52 7.20 5.43 4.69
CA LEU A 52 7.77 4.15 5.11
C LEU A 52 7.53 3.87 6.59
N ILE A 53 7.67 4.89 7.44
CA ILE A 53 7.42 4.76 8.88
C ILE A 53 5.97 4.36 9.13
N ILE A 54 5.03 5.04 8.48
CA ILE A 54 3.60 4.79 8.70
C ILE A 54 3.18 3.44 8.10
N ASP A 55 3.66 3.11 6.90
CA ASP A 55 3.37 1.83 6.24
C ASP A 55 3.87 0.65 7.09
N THR A 56 5.10 0.72 7.62
CA THR A 56 5.63 -0.34 8.50
C THR A 56 4.87 -0.49 9.81
N LEU A 57 4.36 0.60 10.38
CA LEU A 57 3.49 0.57 11.57
C LEU A 57 2.14 -0.08 11.26
N ALA A 58 1.53 0.26 10.11
CA ALA A 58 0.24 -0.30 9.69
C ALA A 58 0.34 -1.80 9.36
N ASP A 59 1.38 -2.21 8.64
CA ASP A 59 1.50 -3.58 8.12
C ASP A 59 1.83 -4.59 9.24
N ARG A 60 2.64 -4.19 10.23
CA ARG A 60 2.99 -5.04 11.38
C ARG A 60 1.82 -5.35 12.31
N GLY A 61 0.84 -4.45 12.40
CA GLY A 61 -0.37 -4.68 13.21
C GLY A 61 -1.30 -5.74 12.61
N TYR A 62 -1.38 -5.82 11.28
CA TYR A 62 -2.38 -6.60 10.59
C TYR A 62 -1.88 -7.95 10.06
N SER A 63 -0.83 -7.94 9.23
CA SER A 63 -0.34 -9.14 8.53
C SER A 63 0.16 -10.21 9.51
N ASN A 64 0.79 -9.81 10.61
CA ASN A 64 1.35 -10.74 11.60
C ASN A 64 0.25 -11.44 12.42
N ALA A 65 -0.88 -10.77 12.68
CA ALA A 65 -2.02 -11.36 13.38
C ALA A 65 -2.78 -12.37 12.50
N LEU A 66 -2.90 -12.08 11.20
CA LEU A 66 -3.59 -12.95 10.24
C LEU A 66 -2.79 -14.22 9.92
N ILE A 67 -1.47 -14.12 9.76
CA ILE A 67 -0.60 -15.25 9.40
C ILE A 67 -0.37 -16.21 10.57
N ARG A 68 -0.29 -15.70 11.81
CA ARG A 68 0.04 -16.52 12.99
C ARG A 68 -1.11 -17.40 13.47
N ASN A 69 -2.37 -17.00 13.23
CA ASN A 69 -3.54 -17.76 13.67
C ASN A 69 -4.18 -18.49 12.47
N GLY A 70 -3.67 -19.67 12.13
CA GLY A 70 -4.10 -20.45 10.96
C GLY A 70 -5.59 -20.88 10.93
N ASN A 71 -6.33 -20.73 12.03
CA ASN A 71 -7.76 -21.12 12.17
C ASN A 71 -8.67 -19.94 12.55
N LEU A 72 -8.43 -18.73 12.01
CA LEU A 72 -9.33 -17.60 12.23
C LEU A 72 -10.66 -17.80 11.49
N SER A 73 -11.77 -17.76 12.25
CA SER A 73 -13.12 -17.75 11.70
C SER A 73 -13.33 -16.51 10.81
N VAL A 74 -14.27 -16.57 9.85
CA VAL A 74 -14.65 -15.44 8.98
C VAL A 74 -14.88 -14.16 9.81
N ARG A 75 -15.42 -14.33 11.02
CA ARG A 75 -15.70 -13.26 11.98
C ARG A 75 -14.45 -12.56 12.53
N ASP A 76 -13.39 -13.31 12.82
CA ASP A 76 -12.14 -12.74 13.33
C ASP A 76 -11.39 -11.99 12.22
N GLN A 77 -11.48 -12.47 10.98
CA GLN A 77 -10.90 -11.80 9.81
C GLN A 77 -11.59 -10.46 9.54
N SER A 78 -12.92 -10.38 9.66
CA SER A 78 -13.68 -9.13 9.57
C SER A 78 -13.30 -8.13 10.67
N MET A 79 -13.11 -8.58 11.92
CA MET A 79 -12.70 -7.68 13.02
C MET A 79 -11.30 -7.09 12.79
N LEU A 80 -10.36 -7.91 12.33
CA LEU A 80 -9.02 -7.44 11.98
C LEU A 80 -9.09 -6.45 10.80
N TYR A 81 -9.89 -6.74 9.77
CA TYR A 81 -10.06 -5.88 8.61
C TYR A 81 -10.59 -4.49 9.01
N TRP A 82 -11.69 -4.47 9.78
CA TRP A 82 -12.28 -3.22 10.26
C TRP A 82 -11.36 -2.47 11.24
N GLY A 83 -10.62 -3.19 12.08
CA GLY A 83 -9.61 -2.60 12.97
C GLY A 83 -8.50 -1.89 12.20
N ASN A 84 -7.98 -2.52 11.13
CA ASN A 84 -6.98 -1.91 10.26
C ASN A 84 -7.56 -0.71 9.51
N MET A 85 -8.77 -0.84 8.96
CA MET A 85 -9.45 0.25 8.26
C MET A 85 -9.68 1.47 9.16
N LEU A 86 -10.05 1.26 10.42
CA LEU A 86 -10.20 2.34 11.41
C LEU A 86 -8.84 2.97 11.76
N LEU A 87 -7.81 2.16 11.98
CA LEU A 87 -6.46 2.67 12.26
C LEU A 87 -5.94 3.54 11.11
N SER A 88 -6.11 3.09 9.87
CA SER A 88 -5.65 3.85 8.71
C SER A 88 -6.48 5.11 8.47
N LEU A 89 -7.77 5.11 8.83
CA LEU A 89 -8.59 6.32 8.83
C LEU A 89 -8.12 7.34 9.88
N VAL A 90 -7.72 6.88 11.07
CA VAL A 90 -7.14 7.76 12.11
C VAL A 90 -5.81 8.34 11.64
N ILE A 91 -4.95 7.53 11.05
CA ILE A 91 -3.67 7.98 10.48
C ILE A 91 -3.92 9.01 9.37
N PHE A 92 -4.87 8.75 8.48
CA PHE A 92 -5.29 9.72 7.45
C PHE A 92 -5.71 11.05 8.07
N ALA A 93 -6.60 11.04 9.06
CA ALA A 93 -7.09 12.25 9.70
C ALA A 93 -5.94 13.03 10.36
N VAL A 94 -5.06 12.35 11.10
CA VAL A 94 -3.89 12.97 11.75
C VAL A 94 -2.96 13.60 10.72
N LEU A 95 -2.65 12.92 9.62
CA LEU A 95 -1.76 13.45 8.59
C LEU A 95 -2.40 14.59 7.80
N PHE A 96 -3.70 14.51 7.51
CA PHE A 96 -4.42 15.55 6.79
C PHE A 96 -4.58 16.82 7.62
N THR A 97 -4.80 16.72 8.93
CA THR A 97 -4.81 17.91 9.81
C THR A 97 -3.41 18.37 10.21
N GLY A 98 -2.45 17.46 10.22
CA GLY A 98 -1.06 17.73 10.58
C GLY A 98 -0.22 18.27 9.42
N SER A 99 -0.66 18.09 8.17
CA SER A 99 0.05 18.53 6.96
C SER A 99 0.33 20.03 6.98
N ASP A 100 -0.68 20.82 7.34
CA ASP A 100 -0.61 22.29 7.38
C ASP A 100 0.37 22.76 8.47
N LEU A 101 0.36 22.06 9.61
CA LEU A 101 1.23 22.33 10.75
C LEU A 101 2.69 21.97 10.42
N ILE A 102 2.92 20.85 9.72
CA ILE A 102 4.23 20.42 9.22
C ILE A 102 4.74 21.37 8.12
N GLY A 103 3.88 21.76 7.19
CA GLY A 103 4.22 22.69 6.11
C GLY A 103 4.63 24.06 6.63
N THR A 104 3.93 24.55 7.66
CA THR A 104 4.28 25.79 8.35
C THR A 104 5.59 25.66 9.12
N PHE A 105 5.81 24.54 9.82
CA PHE A 105 7.03 24.30 10.60
C PHE A 105 8.28 24.19 9.71
N LEU A 106 8.17 23.56 8.54
CA LEU A 106 9.28 23.44 7.58
C LEU A 106 9.37 24.63 6.62
N GLN A 107 8.46 25.61 6.69
CA GLN A 107 8.39 26.76 5.78
C GLN A 107 8.30 26.37 4.29
N GLN A 108 7.70 25.21 4.00
CA GLN A 108 7.56 24.69 2.63
C GLN A 108 6.10 24.30 2.37
N PRO A 109 5.29 25.17 1.76
CA PRO A 109 3.86 24.90 1.51
C PRO A 109 3.63 23.74 0.54
N GLU A 110 4.58 23.48 -0.35
CA GLU A 110 4.54 22.32 -1.26
C GLU A 110 4.52 20.99 -0.49
N LEU A 111 5.24 20.90 0.64
CA LEU A 111 5.24 19.71 1.48
C LEU A 111 3.87 19.44 2.11
N ALA A 112 3.13 20.49 2.48
CA ALA A 112 1.79 20.34 3.04
C ALA A 112 0.87 19.65 2.02
N ILE A 113 0.85 20.16 0.79
CA ILE A 113 0.05 19.61 -0.31
C ILE A 113 0.45 18.15 -0.59
N MET A 114 1.76 17.86 -0.59
CA MET A 114 2.27 16.50 -0.78
C MET A 114 1.77 15.56 0.31
N LEU A 115 1.85 15.97 1.58
CA LEU A 115 1.40 15.15 2.72
C LEU A 115 -0.12 14.94 2.70
N GLU A 116 -0.91 15.93 2.32
CA GLU A 116 -2.35 15.80 2.14
C GLU A 116 -2.69 14.76 1.06
N MET A 117 -2.06 14.85 -0.11
CA MET A 117 -2.28 13.89 -1.19
C MET A 117 -1.87 12.47 -0.79
N VAL A 118 -0.73 12.35 -0.13
CA VAL A 118 -0.22 11.07 0.37
C VAL A 118 -1.12 10.50 1.45
N SER A 119 -1.76 11.34 2.26
CA SER A 119 -2.66 10.86 3.32
C SER A 119 -3.78 9.97 2.75
N VAL A 120 -4.34 10.33 1.59
CA VAL A 120 -5.43 9.59 0.91
C VAL A 120 -5.05 8.13 0.65
N ILE A 121 -3.76 7.87 0.46
CA ILE A 121 -3.22 6.53 0.19
C ILE A 121 -3.44 5.60 1.38
N PHE A 122 -3.44 6.11 2.62
CA PHE A 122 -3.74 5.32 3.81
C PHE A 122 -5.19 4.83 3.84
N ILE A 123 -6.12 5.43 3.11
CA ILE A 123 -7.47 4.87 2.96
C ILE A 123 -7.48 3.71 1.95
N ILE A 124 -6.65 3.81 0.90
CA ILE A 124 -6.65 2.91 -0.25
C ILE A 124 -5.84 1.64 0.00
N ILE A 125 -4.63 1.76 0.54
CA ILE A 125 -3.69 0.63 0.73
C ILE A 125 -4.25 -0.49 1.62
N PRO A 126 -4.80 -0.23 2.82
CA PRO A 126 -5.15 -1.29 3.78
C PRO A 126 -6.20 -2.26 3.22
N GLN A 127 -7.12 -1.71 2.41
CA GLN A 127 -8.16 -2.50 1.77
C GLN A 127 -7.55 -3.53 0.80
N GLY A 128 -6.48 -3.18 0.09
CA GLY A 128 -5.76 -4.08 -0.83
C GLY A 128 -4.83 -5.04 -0.11
N GLN A 129 -4.21 -4.61 0.99
CA GLN A 129 -3.31 -5.43 1.80
C GLN A 129 -4.02 -6.66 2.39
N HIS A 130 -5.29 -6.53 2.78
CA HIS A 130 -6.09 -7.67 3.23
C HIS A 130 -6.14 -8.80 2.20
N TYR A 131 -6.53 -8.48 0.97
CA TYR A 131 -6.62 -9.46 -0.13
C TYR A 131 -5.25 -10.00 -0.52
N ARG A 132 -4.21 -9.16 -0.50
CA ARG A 132 -2.84 -9.60 -0.73
C ARG A 132 -2.40 -10.64 0.31
N ALA A 133 -2.73 -10.44 1.58
CA ALA A 133 -2.42 -11.40 2.64
C ALA A 133 -3.18 -12.74 2.47
N ILE A 134 -4.44 -12.71 2.01
CA ILE A 134 -5.20 -13.92 1.67
C ILE A 134 -4.54 -14.67 0.49
N LEU A 135 -4.21 -13.97 -0.59
CA LEU A 135 -3.56 -14.56 -1.77
C LEU A 135 -2.18 -15.16 -1.41
N GLN A 136 -1.44 -14.50 -0.51
CA GLN A 136 -0.15 -14.98 -0.03
C GLN A 136 -0.33 -16.26 0.80
N ARG A 137 -1.36 -16.31 1.66
CA ARG A 137 -1.75 -17.51 2.40
C ARG A 137 -2.14 -18.67 1.49
N GLU A 138 -2.87 -18.40 0.41
CA GLU A 138 -3.25 -19.39 -0.62
C GLU A 138 -2.08 -19.77 -1.54
N LYS A 139 -0.88 -19.23 -1.33
CA LYS A 139 0.34 -19.45 -2.15
C LYS A 139 0.16 -19.04 -3.63
N GLN A 140 -0.74 -18.11 -3.93
CA GLN A 140 -1.00 -17.62 -5.28
C GLN A 140 -0.04 -16.48 -5.68
N TYR A 141 1.26 -16.69 -5.52
CA TYR A 141 2.30 -15.68 -5.74
C TYR A 141 2.29 -15.10 -7.17
N THR A 142 1.94 -15.90 -8.17
CA THR A 142 1.84 -15.45 -9.57
C THR A 142 0.79 -14.35 -9.76
N ARG A 143 -0.34 -14.41 -9.07
CA ARG A 143 -1.40 -13.38 -9.16
C ARG A 143 -0.97 -12.08 -8.47
N ILE A 144 -0.27 -12.20 -7.34
CA ILE A 144 0.32 -11.05 -6.63
C ILE A 144 1.34 -10.36 -7.53
N ALA A 145 2.29 -11.13 -8.08
CA ALA A 145 3.33 -10.66 -9.00
C ALA A 145 2.77 -9.93 -10.23
N PHE A 146 1.74 -10.50 -10.86
CA PHE A 146 1.06 -9.88 -12.00
C PHE A 146 0.39 -8.56 -11.62
N THR A 147 -0.35 -8.55 -10.51
CA THR A 147 -1.03 -7.35 -10.00
C THR A 147 -0.05 -6.22 -9.70
N GLU A 148 1.04 -6.52 -9.01
CA GLU A 148 2.06 -5.52 -8.68
C GLU A 148 2.74 -4.98 -9.94
N THR A 149 3.06 -5.84 -10.91
CA THR A 149 3.69 -5.43 -12.18
C THR A 149 2.79 -4.49 -12.98
N VAL A 150 1.51 -4.84 -13.15
CA VAL A 150 0.54 -3.99 -13.88
C VAL A 150 0.37 -2.65 -13.18
N SER A 151 0.23 -2.66 -11.86
CA SER A 151 0.03 -1.44 -11.07
C SER A 151 1.21 -0.47 -11.19
N VAL A 152 2.44 -0.98 -11.14
CA VAL A 152 3.66 -0.18 -11.27
C VAL A 152 3.82 0.38 -12.68
N LEU A 153 3.50 -0.40 -13.71
CA LEU A 153 3.49 0.09 -15.10
C LEU A 153 2.48 1.22 -15.31
N PHE A 154 1.27 1.08 -14.76
CA PHE A 154 0.27 2.15 -14.79
C PHE A 154 0.73 3.38 -14.02
N GLY A 155 1.30 3.21 -12.83
CA GLY A 155 1.84 4.33 -12.04
C GLY A 155 2.96 5.08 -12.75
N LEU A 156 3.88 4.37 -13.41
CA LEU A 156 4.92 4.98 -14.23
C LEU A 156 4.31 5.72 -15.41
N GLY A 157 3.33 5.13 -16.11
CA GLY A 157 2.63 5.78 -17.22
C GLY A 157 1.96 7.10 -16.81
N VAL A 158 1.28 7.11 -15.66
CA VAL A 158 0.68 8.32 -15.09
C VAL A 158 1.74 9.33 -14.68
N THR A 159 2.83 8.89 -14.04
CA THR A 159 3.95 9.79 -13.67
C THR A 159 4.50 10.49 -14.90
N LEU A 160 4.82 9.74 -15.95
CA LEU A 160 5.33 10.33 -17.20
C LEU A 160 4.30 11.26 -17.82
N PHE A 161 3.02 10.89 -17.86
CA PHE A 161 1.97 11.75 -18.41
C PHE A 161 1.84 13.08 -17.64
N THR A 162 1.86 13.04 -16.31
CA THR A 162 1.77 14.25 -15.47
C THR A 162 3.03 15.11 -15.58
N VAL A 163 4.22 14.50 -15.70
CA VAL A 163 5.48 15.22 -15.94
C VAL A 163 5.41 16.06 -17.22
N TRP A 164 4.77 15.56 -18.29
CA TRP A 164 4.62 16.28 -19.55
C TRP A 164 3.65 17.47 -19.45
N LEU A 165 2.64 17.40 -18.56
CA LEU A 165 1.65 18.46 -18.37
C LEU A 165 2.15 19.55 -17.42
N THR A 166 2.75 19.15 -16.30
CA THR A 166 3.19 20.04 -15.22
C THR A 166 4.45 19.47 -14.57
N PRO A 167 5.66 19.94 -14.89
CA PRO A 167 6.88 19.49 -14.24
C PRO A 167 6.88 19.98 -12.78
N SER A 168 6.45 19.10 -11.88
CA SER A 168 6.40 19.35 -10.43
C SER A 168 6.58 18.05 -9.66
N VAL A 169 6.95 18.16 -8.39
CA VAL A 169 7.07 16.99 -7.48
C VAL A 169 5.78 16.20 -7.34
N LEU A 170 4.65 16.86 -7.52
CA LEU A 170 3.32 16.26 -7.39
C LEU A 170 3.11 15.12 -8.41
N CYS A 171 3.84 15.12 -9.54
CA CYS A 171 3.80 14.04 -10.51
C CYS A 171 4.15 12.67 -9.91
N ALA A 172 5.13 12.64 -9.00
CA ALA A 172 5.55 11.42 -8.31
C ALA A 172 4.40 10.85 -7.46
N ILE A 173 3.70 11.73 -6.76
CA ILE A 173 2.60 11.37 -5.87
C ILE A 173 1.38 10.94 -6.67
N TRP A 174 1.04 11.64 -7.76
CA TRP A 174 -0.04 11.24 -8.66
C TRP A 174 0.20 9.85 -9.25
N GLY A 175 1.42 9.58 -9.70
CA GLY A 175 1.81 8.25 -10.16
C GLY A 175 1.69 7.18 -9.09
N TYR A 176 2.14 7.48 -7.87
CA TYR A 176 2.05 6.58 -6.73
C TYR A 176 0.60 6.33 -6.29
N LEU A 177 -0.25 7.35 -6.28
CA LEU A 177 -1.68 7.25 -6.00
C LEU A 177 -2.41 6.41 -7.06
N ALA A 178 -2.09 6.62 -8.33
CA ALA A 178 -2.63 5.82 -9.42
C ALA A 178 -2.21 4.34 -9.31
N MET A 179 -0.92 4.08 -9.05
CA MET A 179 -0.40 2.74 -8.77
C MET A 179 -1.16 2.09 -7.61
N ALA A 180 -1.29 2.79 -6.47
CA ALA A 180 -1.97 2.27 -5.29
C ALA A 180 -3.45 1.96 -5.57
N SER A 181 -4.13 2.82 -6.33
CA SER A 181 -5.53 2.68 -6.71
C SER A 181 -5.75 1.49 -7.65
N VAL A 182 -4.94 1.36 -8.69
CA VAL A 182 -5.01 0.22 -9.63
C VAL A 182 -4.73 -1.09 -8.89
N ARG A 183 -3.70 -1.11 -8.03
CA ARG A 183 -3.37 -2.26 -7.20
C ARG A 183 -4.54 -2.68 -6.31
N MET A 184 -5.14 -1.70 -5.65
CA MET A 184 -6.31 -1.89 -4.81
C MET A 184 -7.50 -2.45 -5.60
N LEU A 185 -7.80 -1.89 -6.78
CA LEU A 185 -8.90 -2.35 -7.63
C LEU A 185 -8.70 -3.77 -8.13
N ILE A 186 -7.49 -4.11 -8.59
CA ILE A 186 -7.17 -5.46 -9.07
C ILE A 186 -7.25 -6.47 -7.93
N TYR A 187 -6.75 -6.13 -6.74
CA TYR A 187 -6.88 -7.00 -5.57
C TYR A 187 -8.33 -7.16 -5.12
N CYS A 188 -9.14 -6.11 -5.19
CA CYS A 188 -10.57 -6.20 -4.90
C CYS A 188 -11.28 -7.09 -5.95
N PHE A 189 -10.90 -7.00 -7.22
CA PHE A 189 -11.46 -7.83 -8.29
C PHE A 189 -11.12 -9.31 -8.13
N TYR A 190 -9.86 -9.66 -7.86
CA TYR A 190 -9.47 -11.04 -7.55
C TYR A 190 -10.04 -11.52 -6.21
N GLY A 191 -10.07 -10.64 -5.21
CA GLY A 191 -10.54 -10.90 -3.87
C GLY A 191 -12.04 -11.18 -3.76
N ARG A 192 -12.86 -10.60 -4.66
CA ARG A 192 -14.32 -10.81 -4.70
C ARG A 192 -14.71 -12.27 -4.94
N SER A 193 -13.80 -13.07 -5.52
CA SER A 193 -13.97 -14.52 -5.70
C SER A 193 -13.61 -15.34 -4.45
N SER A 194 -12.66 -14.87 -3.63
CA SER A 194 -12.18 -15.59 -2.42
C SER A 194 -12.84 -15.14 -1.11
N PHE A 195 -13.27 -13.88 -0.97
CA PHE A 195 -13.82 -13.36 0.28
C PHE A 195 -14.87 -12.26 0.04
N GLN A 196 -16.05 -12.42 0.64
CA GLN A 196 -17.05 -11.36 0.75
C GLN A 196 -17.15 -10.96 2.24
N PRO A 197 -16.89 -9.69 2.60
CA PRO A 197 -16.94 -9.26 3.99
C PRO A 197 -18.37 -9.32 4.54
N GLU A 198 -18.63 -10.18 5.53
CA GLU A 198 -19.89 -10.19 6.28
C GLU A 198 -19.94 -9.02 7.28
N TYR A 199 -20.98 -8.19 7.15
CA TYR A 199 -21.23 -6.98 7.94
C TYR A 199 -21.86 -7.32 9.31
N ARG A 200 -21.13 -7.97 10.23
CA ARG A 200 -21.59 -8.18 11.62
C ARG A 200 -20.52 -7.83 12.65
N PHE A 201 -20.44 -6.53 12.96
CA PHE A 201 -19.64 -5.97 14.05
C PHE A 201 -20.23 -6.35 15.41
N ASN A 202 -19.43 -6.92 16.32
CA ASN A 202 -19.84 -7.09 17.73
C ASN A 202 -18.64 -6.79 18.64
N LEU A 203 -18.72 -5.68 19.39
CA LEU A 203 -17.63 -5.16 20.22
C LEU A 203 -17.18 -6.10 21.34
N LYS A 204 -18.01 -7.08 21.75
CA LYS A 204 -17.69 -7.98 22.86
C LYS A 204 -16.54 -8.95 22.56
N ASP A 205 -16.29 -9.29 21.29
CA ASP A 205 -15.24 -10.24 20.91
C ASP A 205 -13.85 -9.59 20.72
N TYR A 206 -13.79 -8.28 20.45
CA TYR A 206 -12.53 -7.54 20.30
C TYR A 206 -11.68 -7.57 21.59
N SER A 207 -12.33 -7.45 22.76
CA SER A 207 -11.66 -7.54 24.06
C SER A 207 -11.10 -8.95 24.34
N ARG A 208 -11.73 -9.98 23.79
CA ARG A 208 -11.39 -11.39 24.05
C ARG A 208 -10.19 -11.86 23.22
N ILE A 209 -9.97 -11.27 22.05
CA ILE A 209 -8.83 -11.58 21.16
C ILE A 209 -7.55 -10.89 21.65
N ARG A 210 -7.63 -9.64 22.13
CA ARG A 210 -6.45 -8.93 22.69
C ARG A 210 -5.88 -9.65 23.91
N ALA A 211 -6.73 -10.23 24.76
CA ALA A 211 -6.34 -11.00 25.94
C ALA A 211 -5.67 -12.36 25.63
N ARG A 212 -5.77 -12.87 24.41
CA ARG A 212 -5.08 -14.10 23.96
C ARG A 212 -3.77 -13.84 23.23
N THR A 213 -3.45 -12.58 22.97
CA THR A 213 -2.33 -12.17 22.09
C THR A 213 -1.19 -11.50 22.86
N GLN A 214 -1.36 -11.26 24.17
CA GLN A 214 -0.28 -11.06 25.13
C GLN A 214 0.11 -12.40 25.74
#